data_AF-A0AAQ4DUD1-F1
#
_entry.id   AF-A0AAQ4DUD1-F1
#
_cell.length_a   1.000
_cell.length_b   1.000
_cell.length_c   1.000
_cell.angle_alpha   90.00
_cell.angle_beta   90.00
_cell.angle_gamma   90.00
#
_symmetry.space_group_name_H-M   'P 1'
#
loop_
_entity.id
_entity.type
_entity.pdbx_description
1 polymer ?
#
loop_
_entity_poly.entity_id
_entity_poly.type
_entity_poly.pdbx_seq_one_letter_code
_entity_poly.pdbx_strand_id
1 'polypeptide(L)'
;MSLRDARSQYTLAGCAAALVAVVFVTVSFCTPYWLISDGLNPGVRKFRRLGLWEVCFDYFFEQYYRYDYEFRGCRWIFDREYRILRPLLEPREYA
;
A
#
# COMPACT_ATOMS: atom_id res chain seq x y z
N MET A 1 20.10 26.28 35.25
CA MET A 1 19.03 25.96 34.28
C MET A 1 17.88 25.32 35.04
N SER A 2 16.68 25.88 35.00
CA SER A 2 15.56 25.46 35.84
C SER A 2 14.94 24.15 35.34
N LEU A 3 14.66 23.20 36.23
CA LEU A 3 13.98 21.93 35.92
C LEU A 3 12.63 22.12 35.19
N ARG A 4 11.99 23.28 35.37
CA ARG A 4 10.74 23.65 34.69
C ARG A 4 10.95 23.95 33.20
N ASP A 5 12.07 24.58 32.83
CA ASP A 5 12.40 24.87 31.43
C ASP A 5 12.72 23.57 30.67
N ALA A 6 13.47 22.67 31.30
CA ALA A 6 13.79 21.36 30.73
C ALA A 6 12.52 20.53 30.45
N ARG A 7 11.58 20.43 31.43
CA ARG A 7 10.30 19.71 31.24
C ARG A 7 9.46 20.30 30.10
N SER A 8 9.38 21.63 30.01
CA SER A 8 8.66 22.34 28.94
C SER A 8 9.24 22.02 27.55
N GLN A 9 10.57 21.99 27.43
CA GLN A 9 11.26 21.67 26.18
C GLN A 9 10.98 20.23 25.69
N TYR A 10 10.97 19.24 26.58
CA TYR A 10 10.67 17.86 26.20
C TYR A 10 9.21 17.67 25.78
N THR A 11 8.26 18.35 26.43
CA THR A 11 6.85 18.30 26.02
C THR A 11 6.64 18.88 24.63
N LEU A 12 7.25 20.03 24.32
CA LEU A 12 7.17 20.64 23.00
C LEU A 12 7.77 19.73 21.91
N ALA A 13 8.96 19.17 22.18
CA ALA A 13 9.63 18.24 21.27
C ALA A 13 8.78 16.97 21.03
N GLY A 14 8.18 16.42 22.09
CA GLY A 14 7.28 15.27 22.00
C GLY A 14 6.03 15.56 21.17
N CYS A 15 5.37 16.70 21.37
CA CYS A 15 4.22 17.12 20.57
C CYS A 15 4.59 17.30 19.10
N ALA A 16 5.73 17.94 18.81
CA ALA A 16 6.22 18.11 17.45
C ALA A 16 6.49 16.76 16.77
N ALA A 17 7.17 15.84 17.45
CA ALA A 17 7.43 14.50 16.93
C ALA A 17 6.13 13.71 16.68
N ALA A 18 5.14 13.81 17.56
CA ALA A 18 3.84 13.16 17.38
C ALA A 18 3.08 13.70 16.15
N LEU A 19 3.08 15.01 15.93
CA LEU A 19 2.47 15.62 14.75
C LEU A 19 3.14 15.14 13.46
N VAL A 20 4.47 15.09 13.45
CA VAL A 20 5.24 14.58 12.30
C VAL A 20 4.93 13.09 12.05
N ALA A 21 4.85 12.28 13.11
CA ALA A 21 4.49 10.87 13.01
C ALA A 21 3.09 10.68 12.42
N VAL A 22 2.10 11.48 12.84
CA VAL A 22 0.74 11.44 12.28
C VAL A 22 0.76 11.71 10.79
N VAL A 23 1.50 12.73 10.33
CA VAL A 23 1.63 13.04 8.89
C VAL A 23 2.22 11.85 8.12
N PHE A 24 3.30 11.24 8.61
CA PHE A 24 3.90 10.09 7.93
C PHE A 24 2.97 8.88 7.89
N VAL A 25 2.24 8.60 8.97
CA VAL A 25 1.25 7.52 9.00
C VAL A 25 0.12 7.78 8.01
N THR A 26 -0.39 9.02 7.93
CA THR A 26 -1.42 9.39 6.94
C THR A 26 -0.91 9.21 5.51
N VAL A 27 0.33 9.64 5.21
CA VAL A 27 0.93 9.44 3.89
C VAL A 27 1.09 7.95 3.57
N SER A 28 1.60 7.16 4.51
CA SER A 28 1.72 5.70 4.36
C SER A 28 0.36 5.05 4.10
N PHE A 29 -0.69 5.49 4.80
CA PHE A 29 -2.03 4.93 4.65
C PHE A 29 -2.68 5.24 3.29
N CYS A 30 -2.47 6.45 2.76
CA CYS A 30 -3.09 6.90 1.51
C CYS A 30 -2.27 6.58 0.25
N THR A 31 -0.99 6.21 0.38
CA THR A 31 -0.09 6.04 -0.76
C THR A 31 -0.23 4.67 -1.44
N PRO A 32 -0.30 4.60 -2.79
CA PRO A 32 -0.34 3.32 -3.52
C PRO A 32 1.04 2.68 -3.77
N TYR A 33 2.07 3.07 -3.01
CA TYR A 33 3.48 2.71 -3.26
C TYR A 33 4.09 1.84 -2.16
N TRP A 34 3.33 0.90 -1.60
CA TRP A 34 3.85 -0.04 -0.59
C TRP A 34 4.77 -1.07 -1.22
N LEU A 35 4.37 -1.57 -2.40
CA LEU A 35 5.12 -2.52 -3.19
C LEU A 35 5.14 -2.05 -4.64
N ILE A 36 6.32 -2.07 -5.25
CA ILE A 36 6.50 -1.77 -6.66
C ILE A 36 7.19 -2.95 -7.32
N SER A 37 6.70 -3.35 -8.49
CA SER A 37 7.42 -4.35 -9.28
C SER A 37 8.66 -3.71 -9.89
N ASP A 38 9.78 -4.41 -9.72
CA ASP A 38 11.09 -4.17 -10.34
C ASP A 38 11.06 -4.14 -11.88
N GLY A 39 10.05 -4.76 -12.51
CA GLY A 39 9.85 -4.75 -13.96
C GLY A 39 10.88 -5.58 -14.74
N LEU A 40 11.76 -6.31 -14.05
CA LEU A 40 12.80 -7.14 -14.66
C LEU A 40 12.21 -8.34 -15.42
N ASN A 41 11.09 -8.90 -14.93
CA ASN A 41 10.43 -10.06 -15.52
C ASN A 41 8.98 -9.73 -15.91
N PRO A 42 8.73 -9.13 -17.09
CA PRO A 42 7.38 -8.69 -17.49
C PRO A 42 6.38 -9.86 -17.58
N GLY A 43 6.81 -11.06 -17.96
CA GLY A 43 5.94 -12.25 -18.04
C GLY A 43 5.49 -12.81 -16.68
N VAL A 44 6.17 -12.45 -15.58
CA VAL A 44 5.84 -12.89 -14.20
C VAL A 44 5.23 -11.75 -13.39
N ARG A 45 5.16 -10.54 -13.97
CA ARG A 45 4.73 -9.34 -13.28
C ARG A 45 3.23 -9.40 -13.00
N LYS A 46 2.89 -9.55 -11.72
CA LYS A 46 1.50 -9.64 -11.28
C LYS A 46 0.85 -8.27 -11.09
N PHE A 47 1.60 -7.25 -10.69
CA PHE A 47 1.14 -5.87 -10.52
C PHE A 47 2.28 -4.90 -10.80
N ARG A 48 1.95 -3.63 -11.11
CA ARG A 48 2.95 -2.56 -11.25
C ARG A 48 3.25 -1.91 -9.91
N ARG A 49 2.20 -1.54 -9.18
CA ARG A 49 2.23 -0.92 -7.86
C ARG A 49 1.09 -1.45 -7.01
N LEU A 50 1.34 -1.68 -5.73
CA LEU A 50 0.35 -2.11 -4.77
C LEU A 50 0.46 -1.24 -3.53
N GLY A 51 -0.67 -0.69 -3.12
CA GLY A 51 -0.83 -0.04 -1.82
C GLY A 51 -1.83 -0.78 -0.95
N LEU A 52 -2.23 -0.13 0.14
CA LEU A 52 -3.20 -0.69 1.07
C LEU A 52 -4.62 -0.75 0.49
N TRP A 53 -5.02 0.28 -0.26
CA TRP A 53 -6.40 0.45 -0.76
C TRP A 53 -6.54 0.28 -2.27
N GLU A 54 -5.47 0.46 -3.01
CA GLU A 54 -5.47 0.50 -4.47
C GLU A 54 -4.34 -0.37 -5.01
N VAL A 55 -4.63 -1.07 -6.11
CA VAL A 55 -3.64 -1.83 -6.88
C VAL A 55 -3.65 -1.37 -8.32
N CYS A 56 -2.45 -1.19 -8.88
CA CYS A 56 -2.23 -0.81 -10.26
C CYS A 56 -1.68 -2.00 -11.05
N PHE A 57 -2.44 -2.43 -12.04
CA PHE A 57 -2.04 -3.48 -12.99
C PHE A 57 -1.53 -2.88 -14.30
N ASP A 58 -0.57 -3.56 -14.90
CA ASP A 58 0.03 -3.19 -16.18
C ASP A 58 0.10 -4.42 -17.08
N TYR A 59 -1.01 -4.65 -17.79
CA TYR A 59 -1.26 -5.80 -18.69
C TYR A 59 -1.19 -7.14 -17.95
N PHE A 60 -1.94 -7.27 -16.86
CA PHE A 60 -2.03 -8.54 -16.12
C PHE A 60 -3.16 -9.40 -16.68
N PHE A 61 -2.86 -10.68 -16.95
CA PHE A 61 -3.81 -11.68 -17.42
C PHE A 61 -3.85 -12.85 -16.44
N GLU A 62 -5.02 -13.14 -15.88
CA GLU A 62 -5.20 -14.26 -14.95
C GLU A 62 -5.59 -15.52 -15.73
N GLN A 63 -4.69 -16.51 -15.77
CA GLN A 63 -4.87 -17.73 -16.57
C GLN A 63 -6.03 -18.61 -16.07
N TYR A 64 -6.38 -18.48 -14.79
CA TYR A 64 -7.49 -19.21 -14.18
C TYR A 64 -8.86 -18.56 -14.42
N TYR A 65 -8.89 -17.36 -15.02
CA TYR A 65 -10.14 -16.71 -15.34
C TYR A 65 -10.65 -17.17 -16.71
N ARG A 66 -11.93 -17.56 -16.76
CA ARG A 66 -12.56 -18.17 -17.94
C ARG A 66 -12.77 -17.21 -19.12
N TYR A 67 -12.62 -15.91 -18.88
CA TYR A 67 -12.83 -14.86 -19.86
C TYR A 67 -11.50 -14.13 -20.10
N ASP A 68 -11.21 -13.83 -21.36
CA ASP A 68 -10.05 -13.03 -21.73
C ASP A 68 -10.24 -11.58 -21.29
N TYR A 69 -9.87 -11.28 -20.05
CA TYR A 69 -9.94 -9.94 -19.47
C TYR A 69 -8.56 -9.47 -19.06
N GLU A 70 -8.14 -8.34 -19.61
CA GLU A 70 -6.87 -7.70 -19.27
C GLU A 70 -7.07 -6.64 -18.20
N PHE A 71 -6.48 -6.86 -17.03
CA PHE A 71 -6.48 -5.90 -15.95
C PHE A 71 -5.48 -4.78 -16.24
N ARG A 72 -5.99 -3.56 -16.40
CA ARG A 72 -5.19 -2.35 -16.67
C ARG A 72 -5.61 -1.18 -15.79
N GLY A 73 -4.60 -0.42 -15.37
CA GLY A 73 -4.80 0.80 -14.58
C GLY A 73 -4.89 0.52 -13.08
N CYS A 74 -5.20 1.57 -12.34
CA CYS A 74 -5.30 1.55 -10.88
C CYS A 74 -6.77 1.53 -10.45
N ARG A 75 -7.12 0.59 -9.57
CA ARG A 75 -8.47 0.48 -9.02
C ARG A 75 -8.43 0.04 -7.56
N TRP A 76 -9.53 0.32 -6.88
CA TRP A 76 -9.72 -0.02 -5.48
C TRP A 76 -9.72 -1.52 -5.26
N ILE A 77 -9.09 -1.99 -4.17
CA ILE A 77 -8.84 -3.42 -3.91
C ILE A 77 -10.14 -4.21 -3.72
N PHE A 78 -11.19 -3.57 -3.20
CA PHE A 78 -12.50 -4.19 -3.01
C PHE A 78 -13.47 -3.97 -4.17
N ASP A 79 -12.96 -3.54 -5.33
CA ASP A 79 -13.79 -3.50 -6.53
C ASP A 79 -14.33 -4.90 -6.88
N ARG A 80 -15.52 -4.94 -7.49
CA ARG A 80 -16.25 -6.17 -7.76
C ARG A 80 -15.45 -7.13 -8.64
N GLU A 81 -14.72 -6.59 -9.61
CA GLU A 81 -13.93 -7.36 -10.57
C GLU A 81 -12.70 -8.00 -9.92
N TYR A 82 -12.16 -7.38 -8.87
CA TYR A 82 -10.93 -7.84 -8.20
C TYR A 82 -11.17 -8.92 -7.16
N ARG A 83 -12.43 -9.30 -6.92
CA ARG A 83 -12.77 -10.42 -6.02
C ARG A 83 -12.10 -11.73 -6.41
N ILE A 84 -11.81 -11.91 -7.69
CA ILE A 84 -11.15 -13.09 -8.26
C ILE A 84 -9.65 -13.08 -7.97
N LEU A 85 -9.08 -11.87 -7.87
CA LEU A 85 -7.66 -11.63 -7.58
C LEU A 85 -7.36 -11.60 -6.07
N ARG A 86 -8.35 -11.76 -5.19
CA ARG A 86 -8.13 -11.81 -3.73
C ARG A 86 -7.03 -12.78 -3.29
N PRO A 87 -6.93 -14.01 -3.82
CA PRO A 87 -5.87 -14.94 -3.40
C PRO A 87 -4.45 -14.47 -3.75
N LEU A 88 -4.32 -13.48 -4.64
CA LEU A 88 -3.07 -12.83 -4.99
C LEU A 88 -2.80 -11.60 -4.13
N LEU A 89 -3.84 -10.84 -3.79
CA LEU A 89 -3.75 -9.58 -3.05
C LEU A 89 -3.68 -9.79 -1.53
N GLU A 90 -4.31 -10.84 -1.05
CA GLU A 90 -4.35 -11.23 0.35
C GLU A 90 -3.27 -12.32 0.58
N PRO A 91 -2.48 -12.22 1.66
CA PRO A 91 -1.55 -13.29 2.02
C PRO A 91 -2.34 -14.58 2.24
N ARG A 92 -1.79 -15.70 1.79
CA ARG A 92 -2.42 -17.00 2.07
C ARG A 92 -2.31 -17.28 3.56
N GLU A 93 -3.45 -17.34 4.22
CA GLU A 93 -3.60 -17.96 5.54
C GLU A 93 -3.31 -19.47 5.36
N TYR A 94 -2.07 -19.88 5.60
CA TYR A 94 -1.77 -21.31 5.79
C TYR A 94 -2.21 -21.67 7.21
N ALA A 95 -3.43 -22.21 7.31
CA ALA A 95 -3.92 -22.90 8.50
C ALA A 95 -3.57 -24.39 8.42
#